data_AF-A0A4Q9LQG1-F1
#
_entry.id   AF-A0A4Q9LQG1-F1
#
_cell.length_a   1.000
_cell.length_b   1.000
_cell.length_c   1.000
_cell.angle_alpha   90.00
_cell.angle_beta   90.00
_cell.angle_gamma   90.00
#
_symmetry.space_group_name_H-M   'P 1'
#
loop_
_entity.id
_entity.type
_entity.pdbx_description
1 polymer ?
#
loop_
_entity_poly.entity_id
_entity_poly.type
_entity_poly.pdbx_seq_one_letter_code
_entity_poly.pdbx_strand_id
1 'polypeptide(L)'
;MDDQAYSMLPYFYENIFPLERIFQWLKIDEKREISFTLQNGMYLRYLNFKSKEELQTKILSTVPVKIDFGAVYANRLRKGTECIPVEKELVFDIDLTDYKRICCTGRNTCETCFVLVKSAIKLLNYSLKEEFGFEKVLFVFSGGRGIHCWVSDDNARSLNNSERQSVTKFFDSVSKRKIFPTEYCNILMENISYFNEQDLNIKPETATVEEIFEHLYIKLDKNVTSEIKHLLKSPFCVHSSTTKVCVPLDPENIDTFLIEHLPTLQNVMDNPKTLDPYIRIFDQIFF
;
A
#
# COMPACT_ATOMS: atom_id res chain seq x y z
N MET A 1 17.47 -7.42 5.51
CA MET A 1 17.21 -8.76 4.94
C MET A 1 18.39 -9.61 5.29
N ASP A 2 18.16 -10.78 5.88
CA ASP A 2 19.23 -11.75 6.11
C ASP A 2 19.83 -12.24 4.78
N ASP A 3 21.03 -12.80 4.84
CA ASP A 3 21.80 -13.19 3.65
C ASP A 3 21.14 -14.33 2.87
N GLN A 4 20.41 -15.23 3.55
CA GLN A 4 19.71 -16.33 2.91
C GLN A 4 18.57 -15.79 2.02
N ALA A 5 17.70 -14.95 2.57
CA ALA A 5 16.63 -14.31 1.82
C ALA A 5 17.18 -13.41 0.70
N TYR A 6 18.25 -12.67 0.97
CA TYR A 6 18.88 -11.81 -0.05
C TYR A 6 19.42 -12.61 -1.24
N SER A 7 20.01 -13.79 -1.00
CA SER A 7 20.54 -14.66 -2.06
C SER A 7 19.49 -15.15 -3.05
N MET A 8 18.21 -15.15 -2.68
CA MET A 8 17.09 -15.53 -3.55
C MET A 8 16.58 -14.39 -4.43
N LEU A 9 16.86 -13.13 -4.09
CA LEU A 9 16.33 -11.96 -4.80
C LEU A 9 16.70 -11.89 -6.30
N PRO A 10 17.92 -12.23 -6.76
CA PRO A 10 18.25 -12.20 -8.18
C PRO A 10 17.30 -13.09 -9.00
N TYR A 11 17.09 -14.34 -8.57
CA TYR A 11 16.19 -15.26 -9.23
C TYR A 11 14.74 -14.78 -9.16
N PHE A 12 14.31 -14.30 -7.99
CA PHE A 12 12.98 -13.72 -7.81
C PHE A 12 12.72 -12.58 -8.80
N TYR A 13 13.65 -11.62 -8.93
CA TYR A 13 13.50 -10.49 -9.84
C TYR A 13 13.56 -10.86 -11.32
N GLU A 14 14.34 -11.88 -11.67
CA GLU A 14 14.48 -12.32 -13.04
C GLU A 14 13.26 -13.12 -13.51
N ASN A 15 12.72 -13.99 -12.65
CA ASN A 15 11.79 -15.05 -13.07
C ASN A 15 10.37 -14.92 -12.49
N ILE A 16 10.17 -14.19 -11.40
CA ILE A 16 8.90 -14.22 -10.65
C ILE A 16 8.28 -12.83 -10.49
N PHE A 17 9.08 -11.80 -10.20
CA PHE A 17 8.59 -10.44 -10.02
C PHE A 17 7.88 -9.97 -11.30
N PRO A 18 6.60 -9.54 -11.22
CA PRO A 18 5.79 -9.24 -12.40
C PRO A 18 6.12 -7.87 -13.01
N LEU A 19 7.39 -7.68 -13.42
CA LEU A 19 7.93 -6.41 -13.88
C LEU A 19 7.18 -5.87 -15.10
N GLU A 20 6.78 -6.72 -16.04
CA GLU A 20 6.01 -6.31 -17.23
C GLU A 20 4.70 -5.62 -16.82
N ARG A 21 3.93 -6.24 -15.92
CA ARG A 21 2.66 -5.70 -15.44
C ARG A 21 2.84 -4.36 -14.74
N ILE A 22 3.85 -4.27 -13.87
CA ILE A 22 4.18 -3.03 -13.15
C ILE A 22 4.62 -1.93 -14.13
N PHE A 23 5.43 -2.28 -15.13
CA PHE A 23 5.90 -1.35 -16.15
C PHE A 23 4.76 -0.77 -16.97
N GLN A 24 3.83 -1.62 -17.40
CA GLN A 24 2.64 -1.25 -18.14
C GLN A 24 1.65 -0.43 -17.30
N TRP A 25 1.31 -0.90 -16.09
CA TRP A 25 0.38 -0.23 -15.17
C TRP A 25 0.83 1.19 -14.84
N LEU A 26 2.09 1.37 -14.41
CA LEU A 26 2.61 2.68 -14.02
C LEU A 26 2.97 3.58 -15.21
N LYS A 27 2.80 3.07 -16.45
CA LYS A 27 3.21 3.72 -17.70
C LYS A 27 4.66 4.22 -17.58
N ILE A 28 5.58 3.34 -17.15
CA ILE A 28 6.96 3.74 -16.83
C ILE A 28 7.66 4.25 -18.09
N ASP A 29 8.25 5.43 -17.97
CA ASP A 29 9.06 6.08 -19.00
C ASP A 29 10.28 6.78 -18.37
N GLU A 30 11.03 7.55 -19.18
CA GLU A 30 12.21 8.28 -18.70
C GLU A 30 11.87 9.48 -17.77
N LYS A 31 10.60 9.73 -17.49
CA LYS A 31 10.13 10.82 -16.64
C LYS A 31 9.60 10.34 -15.29
N ARG A 32 9.31 9.05 -15.11
CA ARG A 32 8.94 8.49 -13.81
C ARG A 32 10.15 8.30 -12.91
N GLU A 33 10.05 8.79 -11.67
CA GLU A 33 11.04 8.52 -10.63
C GLU A 33 10.87 7.11 -10.05
N ILE A 34 11.99 6.41 -9.94
CA ILE A 34 12.13 5.15 -9.23
C ILE A 34 13.26 5.30 -8.22
N SER A 35 13.13 4.64 -7.07
CA SER A 35 14.21 4.56 -6.10
C SER A 35 14.45 3.14 -5.62
N PHE A 36 15.72 2.82 -5.36
CA PHE A 36 16.16 1.54 -4.85
C PHE A 36 16.82 1.70 -3.48
N THR A 37 16.49 0.84 -2.54
CA THR A 37 17.29 0.64 -1.33
C THR A 37 18.07 -0.66 -1.49
N LEU A 38 19.39 -0.64 -1.30
CA LEU A 38 20.24 -1.82 -1.39
C LEU A 38 20.48 -2.46 -0.01
N GLN A 39 21.02 -3.68 0.02
CA GLN A 39 21.24 -4.43 1.27
C GLN A 39 22.13 -3.68 2.28
N ASN A 40 23.12 -2.95 1.79
CA ASN A 40 24.03 -2.13 2.61
C ASN A 40 23.40 -0.80 3.09
N GLY A 41 22.11 -0.59 2.88
CA GLY A 41 21.39 0.63 3.24
C GLY A 41 21.57 1.79 2.26
N MET A 42 22.35 1.63 1.19
CA MET A 42 22.50 2.66 0.17
C MET A 42 21.15 2.93 -0.51
N TYR A 43 20.78 4.20 -0.58
CA TYR A 43 19.53 4.66 -1.16
C TYR A 43 19.77 5.41 -2.46
N LEU A 44 19.37 4.79 -3.58
CA LEU A 44 19.51 5.32 -4.92
C LEU A 44 18.19 5.98 -5.33
N ARG A 45 18.18 7.30 -5.47
CA ARG A 45 17.03 8.10 -5.93
C ARG A 45 17.22 8.65 -7.33
N TYR A 46 16.14 9.20 -7.86
CA TYR A 46 16.10 9.87 -9.17
C TYR A 46 16.45 8.93 -10.33
N LEU A 47 16.22 7.61 -10.17
CA LEU A 47 16.36 6.65 -11.25
C LEU A 47 15.17 6.80 -12.21
N ASN A 48 15.42 6.63 -13.50
CA ASN A 48 14.43 6.63 -14.57
C ASN A 48 14.93 5.76 -15.72
N PHE A 49 14.02 5.11 -16.44
CA PHE A 49 14.35 4.11 -17.45
C PHE A 49 13.44 4.29 -18.67
N LYS A 50 14.00 4.17 -19.87
CA LYS A 50 13.24 4.30 -21.12
C LYS A 50 12.45 3.04 -21.46
N SER A 51 12.93 1.89 -21.00
CA SER A 51 12.32 0.60 -21.31
C SER A 51 12.37 -0.33 -20.11
N LYS A 52 11.55 -1.37 -20.18
CA LYS A 52 11.51 -2.44 -19.18
C LYS A 52 12.87 -3.15 -19.09
N GLU A 53 13.55 -3.35 -20.21
CA GLU A 53 14.85 -4.02 -20.28
C GLU A 53 15.93 -3.22 -19.55
N GLU A 54 15.93 -1.89 -19.67
CA GLU A 54 16.83 -1.01 -18.90
C GLU A 54 16.56 -1.12 -17.39
N LEU A 55 15.28 -1.09 -16.99
CA LEU A 55 14.87 -1.24 -15.59
C LEU A 55 15.25 -2.63 -15.05
N GLN A 56 14.98 -3.69 -15.80
CA GLN A 56 15.31 -5.08 -15.43
C GLN A 56 16.82 -5.24 -15.26
N THR A 57 17.62 -4.75 -16.21
CA THR A 57 19.08 -4.77 -16.13
C THR A 57 19.57 -4.04 -14.87
N LYS A 58 18.96 -2.90 -14.53
CA LYS A 58 19.32 -2.16 -13.32
C LYS A 58 18.90 -2.90 -12.04
N ILE A 59 17.73 -3.52 -12.00
CA ILE A 59 17.28 -4.35 -10.88
C ILE A 59 18.24 -5.52 -10.68
N LEU A 60 18.58 -6.27 -11.73
CA LEU A 60 19.44 -7.45 -11.62
C LEU A 60 20.90 -7.11 -11.28
N SER A 61 21.41 -5.97 -11.76
CA SER A 61 22.77 -5.53 -11.43
C SER A 61 22.93 -4.92 -10.03
N THR A 62 21.83 -4.50 -9.38
CA THR A 62 21.88 -3.87 -8.05
C THR A 62 21.18 -4.65 -6.96
N VAL A 63 20.30 -5.58 -7.31
CA VAL A 63 19.53 -6.48 -6.43
C VAL A 63 18.94 -5.71 -5.23
N PRO A 64 18.04 -4.73 -5.49
CA PRO A 64 17.52 -3.88 -4.42
C PRO A 64 16.70 -4.70 -3.40
N VAL A 65 16.78 -4.35 -2.12
CA VAL A 65 15.90 -4.90 -1.07
C VAL A 65 14.58 -4.13 -0.95
N LYS A 66 14.46 -2.99 -1.65
CA LYS A 66 13.24 -2.19 -1.75
C LYS A 66 13.23 -1.43 -3.07
N ILE A 67 12.09 -1.44 -3.75
CA ILE A 67 11.80 -0.62 -4.92
C ILE A 67 10.62 0.29 -4.57
N ASP A 68 10.79 1.59 -4.77
CA ASP A 68 9.71 2.57 -4.61
C ASP A 68 9.47 3.33 -5.92
N PHE A 69 8.21 3.65 -6.19
CA PHE A 69 7.77 4.43 -7.35
C PHE A 69 7.29 5.81 -6.93
N GLY A 70 7.73 6.83 -7.67
CA GLY A 70 7.45 8.24 -7.41
C GLY A 70 6.65 8.85 -8.55
N ALA A 71 6.67 10.19 -8.61
CA ALA A 71 5.96 10.95 -9.62
C ALA A 71 6.54 10.76 -11.03
N VAL A 72 5.70 11.02 -12.02
CA VAL A 72 6.10 11.39 -13.38
C VAL A 72 6.38 12.89 -13.38
N TYR A 73 7.50 13.30 -13.96
CA TYR A 73 7.93 14.69 -14.04
C TYR A 73 7.71 15.28 -15.44
N ALA A 74 7.61 16.60 -15.55
CA ALA A 74 7.44 17.27 -16.85
C ALA A 74 8.58 16.94 -17.84
N ASN A 75 9.79 16.84 -17.30
CA ASN A 75 11.03 16.53 -18.02
C ASN A 75 11.72 15.33 -17.37
N ARG A 76 12.65 14.72 -18.12
CA ARG A 76 13.52 13.66 -17.59
C ARG A 76 14.24 14.13 -16.33
N LEU A 77 14.06 13.37 -15.26
CA LEU A 77 14.58 13.70 -13.95
C LEU A 77 16.11 13.56 -13.92
N ARG A 78 16.80 14.62 -13.52
CA ARG A 78 18.25 14.63 -13.29
C ARG A 78 18.53 15.06 -11.86
N LYS A 79 19.53 14.43 -11.24
CA LYS A 79 19.93 14.80 -9.88
C LYS A 79 20.42 16.26 -9.87
N GLY A 80 19.87 17.07 -8.96
CA GLY A 80 20.25 18.47 -8.80
C GLY A 80 19.52 19.46 -9.72
N THR A 81 18.61 18.99 -10.58
CA THR A 81 17.71 19.89 -11.33
C THR A 81 16.35 19.95 -10.66
N GLU A 82 15.81 21.15 -10.53
CA GLU A 82 14.42 21.33 -10.12
C GLU A 82 13.50 20.84 -11.24
N CYS A 83 12.80 19.75 -10.99
CA CYS A 83 11.85 19.16 -11.92
C CYS A 83 10.45 19.20 -11.30
N ILE A 84 9.47 19.58 -12.10
CA ILE A 84 8.09 19.72 -11.66
C ILE A 84 7.40 18.36 -11.79
N PRO A 85 6.92 17.75 -10.70
CA PRO A 85 6.09 16.56 -10.78
C PRO A 85 4.73 16.92 -11.40
N VAL A 86 4.28 16.14 -12.37
CA VAL A 86 3.05 16.41 -13.14
C VAL A 86 1.95 15.41 -12.82
N GLU A 87 2.31 14.14 -12.61
CA GLU A 87 1.34 13.09 -12.35
C GLU A 87 1.92 12.09 -11.33
N LYS A 88 1.08 11.60 -10.44
CA LYS A 88 1.36 10.41 -9.64
C LYS A 88 0.05 9.82 -9.17
N GLU A 89 -0.04 8.50 -9.10
CA GLU A 89 -1.14 7.81 -8.43
C GLU A 89 -1.43 8.47 -7.06
N LEU A 90 -2.70 8.69 -6.74
CA LEU A 90 -3.11 9.08 -5.40
C LEU A 90 -2.92 7.85 -4.50
N VAL A 91 -2.17 8.04 -3.41
CA VAL A 91 -1.77 6.92 -2.57
C VAL A 91 -2.10 7.17 -1.12
N PHE A 92 -2.43 6.11 -0.41
CA PHE A 92 -2.66 6.13 1.03
C PHE A 92 -1.78 5.06 1.68
N ASP A 93 -1.26 5.36 2.86
CA ASP A 93 -0.52 4.42 3.68
C ASP A 93 -1.18 4.31 5.05
N ILE A 94 -1.49 3.08 5.43
CA ILE A 94 -2.10 2.72 6.70
C ILE A 94 -1.14 1.77 7.41
N ASP A 95 -0.56 2.22 8.52
CA ASP A 95 0.28 1.39 9.39
C ASP A 95 -0.44 1.14 10.73
N LEU A 96 -0.46 -0.12 11.16
CA LEU A 96 -1.00 -0.49 12.46
C LEU A 96 -0.29 0.17 13.67
N THR A 97 0.85 0.83 13.51
CA THR A 97 1.44 1.66 14.59
C THR A 97 0.63 2.88 14.97
N ASP A 98 -0.21 3.38 14.06
CA ASP A 98 -1.04 4.55 14.37
C ASP A 98 -2.26 4.16 15.22
N TYR A 99 -2.52 2.86 15.35
CA TYR A 99 -3.62 2.31 16.13
C TYR A 99 -3.15 1.92 17.53
N LYS A 100 -4.02 2.17 18.52
CA LYS A 100 -3.84 1.65 19.88
C LYS A 100 -4.17 0.16 19.80
N ARG A 101 -3.20 -0.70 20.10
CA ARG A 101 -3.33 -2.17 20.03
C ARG A 101 -2.82 -2.80 21.32
N ILE A 102 -3.64 -3.67 21.91
CA ILE A 102 -3.27 -4.41 23.13
C ILE A 102 -2.68 -5.78 22.76
N CYS A 103 -3.26 -6.46 21.78
CA CYS A 103 -2.89 -7.81 21.36
C CYS A 103 -1.47 -7.94 20.77
N CYS A 104 -0.85 -6.84 20.34
CA CYS A 104 0.46 -6.83 19.67
C CYS A 104 1.25 -5.57 20.02
N THR A 105 2.56 -5.71 20.21
CA THR A 105 3.50 -4.60 20.42
C THR A 105 4.45 -4.42 19.23
N GLY A 106 4.89 -3.19 19.00
CA GLY A 106 5.90 -2.87 17.99
C GLY A 106 5.51 -3.31 16.57
N ARG A 107 6.32 -4.19 15.97
CA ARG A 107 6.18 -4.64 14.57
C ARG A 107 5.29 -5.86 14.38
N ASN A 108 4.81 -6.46 15.47
CA ASN A 108 4.00 -7.67 15.41
C ASN A 108 2.58 -7.37 14.91
N THR A 109 2.00 -8.37 14.26
CA THR A 109 0.62 -8.36 13.72
C THR A 109 0.00 -9.73 13.94
N CYS A 110 -1.26 -9.76 14.33
CA CYS A 110 -2.10 -10.95 14.47
C CYS A 110 -3.46 -10.70 13.82
N GLU A 111 -4.30 -11.73 13.70
CA GLU A 111 -5.64 -11.63 13.13
C GLU A 111 -6.50 -10.54 13.79
N THR A 112 -6.46 -10.45 15.13
CA THR A 112 -7.23 -9.45 15.89
C THR A 112 -6.93 -8.02 15.44
N CYS A 113 -5.66 -7.60 15.46
CA CYS A 113 -5.34 -6.24 15.01
C CYS A 113 -5.37 -6.07 13.50
N PHE A 114 -5.33 -7.14 12.71
CA PHE A 114 -5.47 -7.06 11.27
C PHE A 114 -6.90 -6.66 10.86
N VAL A 115 -7.92 -6.88 11.71
CA VAL A 115 -9.28 -6.33 11.52
C VAL A 115 -9.28 -4.80 11.36
N LEU A 116 -8.33 -4.09 11.98
CA LEU A 116 -8.17 -2.63 11.76
C LEU A 116 -7.73 -2.31 10.32
N VAL A 117 -6.87 -3.14 9.73
CA VAL A 117 -6.49 -3.04 8.31
C VAL A 117 -7.69 -3.36 7.41
N LYS A 118 -8.45 -4.42 7.73
CA LYS A 118 -9.68 -4.77 6.99
C LYS A 118 -10.70 -3.63 7.02
N SER A 119 -10.89 -3.00 8.19
CA SER A 119 -11.72 -1.81 8.37
C SER A 119 -11.24 -0.66 7.48
N ALA A 120 -9.93 -0.43 7.42
CA ALA A 120 -9.36 0.61 6.59
C ALA A 120 -9.56 0.35 5.09
N ILE A 121 -9.40 -0.91 4.64
CA ILE A 121 -9.66 -1.30 3.26
C ILE A 121 -11.14 -1.06 2.91
N LYS A 122 -12.09 -1.54 3.73
CA LYS A 122 -13.53 -1.38 3.48
C LYS A 122 -13.93 0.11 3.42
N LEU A 123 -13.49 0.92 4.38
CA LEU A 123 -13.77 2.36 4.42
C LEU A 123 -13.18 3.10 3.21
N LEU A 124 -11.89 2.86 2.89
CA LEU A 124 -11.25 3.49 1.75
C LEU A 124 -11.88 3.03 0.44
N ASN A 125 -12.20 1.74 0.28
CA ASN A 125 -12.81 1.22 -0.95
C ASN A 125 -14.18 1.88 -1.19
N TYR A 126 -15.05 1.89 -0.17
CA TYR A 126 -16.35 2.55 -0.26
C TYR A 126 -16.20 4.05 -0.58
N SER A 127 -15.38 4.78 0.18
CA SER A 127 -15.24 6.22 -0.04
C SER A 127 -14.65 6.54 -1.41
N LEU A 128 -13.56 5.88 -1.79
CA LEU A 128 -12.87 6.15 -3.06
C LEU A 128 -13.73 5.79 -4.27
N LYS A 129 -14.53 4.72 -4.20
CA LYS A 129 -15.42 4.31 -5.30
C LYS A 129 -16.75 5.07 -5.30
N GLU A 130 -17.47 5.09 -4.19
CA GLU A 130 -18.85 5.60 -4.14
C GLU A 130 -18.92 7.12 -3.91
N GLU A 131 -17.99 7.69 -3.15
CA GLU A 131 -18.03 9.14 -2.84
C GLU A 131 -17.13 9.96 -3.76
N PHE A 132 -15.93 9.44 -4.11
CA PHE A 132 -15.00 10.11 -5.03
C PHE A 132 -15.16 9.67 -6.49
N GLY A 133 -15.81 8.52 -6.77
CA GLY A 133 -16.04 8.05 -8.12
C GLY A 133 -14.80 7.47 -8.82
N PHE A 134 -13.80 7.00 -8.08
CA PHE A 134 -12.61 6.35 -8.65
C PHE A 134 -12.87 4.88 -8.94
N GLU A 135 -12.37 4.37 -10.07
CA GLU A 135 -12.57 2.98 -10.48
C GLU A 135 -11.33 2.12 -10.21
N LYS A 136 -10.13 2.70 -10.40
CA LYS A 136 -8.86 1.96 -10.41
C LYS A 136 -8.17 2.02 -9.05
N VAL A 137 -8.76 1.36 -8.07
CA VAL A 137 -8.31 1.33 -6.66
C VAL A 137 -7.65 -0.02 -6.34
N LEU A 138 -6.35 -0.01 -6.05
CA LEU A 138 -5.56 -1.19 -5.69
C LEU A 138 -5.11 -1.11 -4.24
N PHE A 139 -5.51 -2.07 -3.40
CA PHE A 139 -4.96 -2.27 -2.07
C PHE A 139 -3.83 -3.29 -2.10
N VAL A 140 -2.73 -3.01 -1.40
CA VAL A 140 -1.52 -3.83 -1.40
C VAL A 140 -1.04 -4.00 0.04
N PHE A 141 -0.83 -5.22 0.47
CA PHE A 141 -0.17 -5.49 1.74
C PHE A 141 1.24 -4.87 1.76
N SER A 142 1.57 -4.09 2.80
CA SER A 142 2.84 -3.35 2.86
C SER A 142 4.07 -4.25 3.09
N GLY A 143 3.83 -5.55 3.34
CA GLY A 143 4.84 -6.55 3.68
C GLY A 143 5.08 -6.71 5.19
N GLY A 144 4.55 -5.79 6.00
CA GLY A 144 4.69 -5.81 7.46
C GLY A 144 3.36 -5.94 8.17
N ARG A 145 2.73 -4.78 8.41
CA ARG A 145 1.62 -4.62 9.36
C ARG A 145 0.62 -3.57 8.89
N GLY A 146 0.49 -3.38 7.59
CA GLY A 146 -0.27 -2.29 7.03
C GLY A 146 -0.58 -2.53 5.56
N ILE A 147 -1.19 -1.53 4.94
CA ILE A 147 -1.51 -1.56 3.51
C ILE A 147 -1.13 -0.24 2.86
N HIS A 148 -0.86 -0.33 1.57
CA HIS A 148 -0.81 0.80 0.66
C HIS A 148 -2.05 0.74 -0.24
N CYS A 149 -2.71 1.87 -0.46
CA CYS A 149 -3.73 2.01 -1.48
C CYS A 149 -3.18 2.84 -2.63
N TRP A 150 -3.41 2.42 -3.87
CA TRP A 150 -3.04 3.11 -5.10
C TRP A 150 -4.28 3.37 -5.93
N VAL A 151 -4.58 4.64 -6.19
CA VAL A 151 -5.66 5.08 -7.07
C VAL A 151 -5.04 5.59 -8.37
N SER A 152 -5.33 4.90 -9.47
CA SER A 152 -4.65 5.07 -10.76
C SER A 152 -5.53 5.67 -11.87
N ASP A 153 -6.73 6.13 -11.53
CA ASP A 153 -7.57 6.93 -12.43
C ASP A 153 -6.81 8.17 -12.90
N ASP A 154 -7.00 8.58 -14.16
CA ASP A 154 -6.22 9.68 -14.74
C ASP A 154 -6.50 11.02 -14.00
N ASN A 155 -7.74 11.24 -13.54
CA ASN A 155 -8.08 12.40 -12.71
C ASN A 155 -7.37 12.35 -11.33
N ALA A 156 -7.31 11.19 -10.67
CA ALA A 156 -6.57 11.00 -9.42
C ALA A 156 -5.06 11.25 -9.61
N ARG A 157 -4.51 10.79 -10.74
CA ARG A 157 -3.10 10.96 -11.08
C ARG A 157 -2.71 12.43 -11.27
N SER A 158 -3.63 13.22 -11.82
CA SER A 158 -3.43 14.66 -12.10
C SER A 158 -3.59 15.59 -10.89
N LEU A 159 -4.08 15.10 -9.75
CA LEU A 159 -4.29 15.93 -8.55
C LEU A 159 -2.99 16.60 -8.10
N ASN A 160 -3.03 17.91 -7.87
CA ASN A 160 -1.94 18.67 -7.30
C ASN A 160 -1.88 18.51 -5.76
N ASN A 161 -0.84 19.04 -5.12
CA ASN A 161 -0.66 18.90 -3.67
C ASN A 161 -1.81 19.50 -2.84
N SER A 162 -2.42 20.61 -3.28
CA SER A 162 -3.53 21.25 -2.56
C SER A 162 -4.80 20.40 -2.62
N GLU A 163 -5.07 19.79 -3.78
CA GLU A 163 -6.20 18.88 -3.98
C GLU A 163 -6.00 17.59 -3.18
N ARG A 164 -4.80 16.99 -3.22
CA ARG A 164 -4.45 15.82 -2.39
C ARG A 164 -4.57 16.11 -0.90
N GLN A 165 -4.17 17.30 -0.45
CA GLN A 165 -4.38 17.74 0.92
C GLN A 165 -5.88 17.89 1.25
N SER A 166 -6.71 18.25 0.27
CA SER A 166 -8.16 18.31 0.47
C SER A 166 -8.76 16.92 0.64
N VAL A 167 -8.25 15.92 -0.07
CA VAL A 167 -8.61 14.50 0.15
C VAL A 167 -8.22 14.04 1.56
N THR A 168 -7.01 14.34 2.04
CA THR A 168 -6.64 13.97 3.42
C THR A 168 -7.50 14.69 4.47
N LYS A 169 -7.82 15.97 4.23
CA LYS A 169 -8.72 16.76 5.07
C LYS A 169 -10.14 16.21 5.11
N PHE A 170 -10.65 15.65 4.00
CA PHE A 170 -11.96 15.01 3.93
C PHE A 170 -12.05 13.89 4.97
N PHE A 171 -11.15 12.91 4.90
CA PHE A 171 -11.12 11.78 5.84
C PHE A 171 -10.86 12.22 7.29
N ASP A 172 -9.95 13.16 7.50
CA ASP A 172 -9.70 13.76 8.82
C ASP A 172 -10.94 14.40 9.45
N SER A 173 -11.79 15.02 8.61
CA SER A 173 -12.92 15.82 9.09
C SER A 173 -14.04 14.98 9.67
N VAL A 174 -14.22 13.74 9.19
CA VAL A 174 -15.21 12.76 9.67
C VAL A 174 -15.08 12.58 11.18
N SER A 175 -13.89 12.15 11.63
CA SER A 175 -13.61 11.95 13.06
C SER A 175 -13.55 13.29 13.84
N LYS A 176 -12.86 14.31 13.32
CA LYS A 176 -12.67 15.59 14.04
C LYS A 176 -13.97 16.36 14.27
N ARG A 177 -14.89 16.32 13.31
CA ARG A 177 -16.19 17.01 13.39
C ARG A 177 -17.28 16.10 13.95
N LYS A 178 -16.97 14.84 14.27
CA LYS A 178 -17.93 13.82 14.71
C LYS A 178 -19.10 13.68 13.73
N ILE A 179 -18.78 13.70 12.43
CA ILE A 179 -19.73 13.41 11.37
C ILE A 179 -19.51 11.96 11.02
N PHE A 180 -20.51 11.11 11.28
CA PHE A 180 -20.39 9.67 11.10
C PHE A 180 -21.35 9.22 9.99
N PRO A 181 -20.88 9.14 8.73
CA PRO A 181 -21.69 8.64 7.62
C PRO A 181 -22.25 7.25 7.94
N THR A 182 -23.50 7.00 7.55
CA THR A 182 -24.20 5.74 7.85
C THR A 182 -23.40 4.53 7.41
N GLU A 183 -22.83 4.56 6.20
CA GLU A 183 -22.08 3.40 5.69
C GLU A 183 -20.77 3.17 6.45
N TYR A 184 -20.12 4.24 6.90
CA TYR A 184 -18.93 4.11 7.73
C TYR A 184 -19.29 3.50 9.09
N CYS A 185 -20.41 3.90 9.69
CA CYS A 185 -20.93 3.28 10.91
C CYS A 185 -21.18 1.78 10.69
N ASN A 186 -21.84 1.40 9.60
CA ASN A 186 -22.14 0.00 9.28
C ASN A 186 -20.85 -0.85 9.22
N ILE A 187 -19.88 -0.41 8.42
CA ILE A 187 -18.57 -1.08 8.27
C ILE A 187 -17.87 -1.22 9.62
N LEU A 188 -17.83 -0.15 10.41
CA LEU A 188 -17.11 -0.17 11.68
C LEU A 188 -17.83 -0.95 12.78
N MET A 189 -19.17 -0.95 12.81
CA MET A 189 -19.97 -1.75 13.73
C MET A 189 -19.87 -3.24 13.43
N GLU A 190 -19.81 -3.62 12.16
CA GLU A 190 -19.53 -5.01 11.79
C GLU A 190 -18.14 -5.42 12.29
N ASN A 191 -17.12 -4.59 12.05
CA ASN A 191 -15.75 -4.94 12.38
C ASN A 191 -15.42 -4.88 13.88
N ILE A 192 -16.11 -4.06 14.67
CA ILE A 192 -15.88 -4.05 16.13
C ILE A 192 -16.31 -5.38 16.79
N SER A 193 -17.22 -6.13 16.18
CA SER A 193 -17.70 -7.43 16.69
C SER A 193 -16.60 -8.52 16.73
N TYR A 194 -15.49 -8.33 16.02
CA TYR A 194 -14.34 -9.25 16.05
C TYR A 194 -13.40 -9.01 17.23
N PHE A 195 -13.60 -7.94 17.99
CA PHE A 195 -12.82 -7.62 19.17
C PHE A 195 -13.57 -8.04 20.43
N ASN A 196 -12.84 -8.36 21.49
CA ASN A 196 -13.39 -8.46 22.85
C ASN A 196 -12.98 -7.25 23.70
N GLU A 197 -13.53 -7.15 24.92
CA GLU A 197 -13.24 -6.03 25.84
C GLU A 197 -11.74 -5.85 26.14
N GLN A 198 -10.96 -6.94 26.18
CA GLN A 198 -9.52 -6.89 26.45
C GLN A 198 -8.71 -6.38 25.26
N ASP A 199 -9.23 -6.48 24.03
CA ASP A 199 -8.50 -6.06 22.83
C ASP A 199 -8.51 -4.54 22.63
N LEU A 200 -9.61 -3.89 23.03
CA LEU A 200 -9.84 -2.44 22.84
C LEU A 200 -9.98 -1.67 24.16
N ASN A 201 -10.10 -2.35 25.30
CA ASN A 201 -10.40 -1.75 26.60
C ASN A 201 -11.74 -0.95 26.62
N ILE A 202 -12.69 -1.38 25.79
CA ILE A 202 -14.09 -0.93 25.73
C ILE A 202 -14.98 -2.15 25.47
N LYS A 203 -16.26 -2.11 25.85
CA LYS A 203 -17.21 -3.20 25.56
C LYS A 203 -17.81 -3.04 24.16
N PRO A 204 -17.49 -3.91 23.18
CA PRO A 204 -17.96 -3.79 21.81
C PRO A 204 -19.48 -3.69 21.68
N GLU A 205 -20.23 -4.44 22.51
CA GLU A 205 -21.69 -4.56 22.43
C GLU A 205 -22.42 -3.29 22.88
N THR A 206 -21.74 -2.44 23.66
CA THR A 206 -22.31 -1.20 24.22
C THR A 206 -21.52 0.04 23.82
N ALA A 207 -20.53 -0.09 22.93
CA ALA A 207 -19.68 1.01 22.50
C ALA A 207 -20.49 2.06 21.75
N THR A 208 -20.24 3.32 22.05
CA THR A 208 -20.79 4.46 21.31
C THR A 208 -20.15 4.55 19.92
N VAL A 209 -20.83 5.24 18.99
CA VAL A 209 -20.28 5.47 17.64
C VAL A 209 -18.94 6.20 17.72
N GLU A 210 -18.82 7.18 18.61
CA GLU A 210 -17.59 7.91 18.86
C GLU A 210 -16.43 7.00 19.31
N GLU A 211 -16.68 6.07 20.23
CA GLU A 211 -15.68 5.11 20.69
C GLU A 211 -15.26 4.16 19.56
N ILE A 212 -16.22 3.67 18.77
CA ILE A 212 -15.94 2.82 17.60
C ILE A 212 -15.02 3.55 16.62
N PHE A 213 -15.34 4.80 16.28
CA PHE A 213 -14.52 5.62 15.38
C PHE A 213 -13.14 5.93 15.96
N GLU A 214 -13.00 6.17 17.27
CA GLU A 214 -11.67 6.39 17.87
C GLU A 214 -10.74 5.19 17.66
N HIS A 215 -11.29 3.98 17.74
CA HIS A 215 -10.51 2.74 17.69
C HIS A 215 -10.29 2.20 16.27
N LEU A 216 -11.33 2.19 15.43
CA LEU A 216 -11.30 1.47 14.15
C LEU A 216 -11.25 2.38 12.92
N TYR A 217 -11.57 3.68 13.04
CA TYR A 217 -11.55 4.57 11.87
C TYR A 217 -10.14 4.73 11.30
N ILE A 218 -10.07 4.96 9.99
CA ILE A 218 -8.81 5.07 9.26
C ILE A 218 -7.89 6.15 9.83
N LYS A 219 -6.61 5.80 9.93
CA LYS A 219 -5.52 6.70 10.31
C LYS A 219 -4.54 6.81 9.15
N LEU A 220 -4.58 7.95 8.48
CA LEU A 220 -3.78 8.21 7.28
C LEU A 220 -2.42 8.82 7.63
N ASP A 221 -1.34 8.33 7.00
CA ASP A 221 -0.14 9.15 6.83
C ASP A 221 -0.44 10.25 5.78
N LYS A 222 -0.60 11.47 6.29
CA LYS A 222 -0.97 12.63 5.47
C LYS A 222 0.13 13.04 4.51
N ASN A 223 1.40 12.85 4.87
CA ASN A 223 2.51 13.28 4.03
C ASN A 223 2.63 12.37 2.82
N VAL A 224 2.38 11.06 3.00
CA VAL A 224 2.33 10.08 1.91
C VAL A 224 1.27 10.45 0.88
N THR A 225 0.10 10.87 1.36
CA THR A 225 -1.05 11.17 0.50
C THR A 225 -0.95 12.56 -0.15
N SER A 226 -0.52 13.58 0.62
CA SER A 226 -0.62 15.00 0.21
C SER A 226 0.50 15.45 -0.74
N GLU A 227 1.65 14.78 -0.72
CA GLU A 227 2.79 15.16 -1.58
C GLU A 227 2.83 14.33 -2.87
N ILE A 228 2.62 14.98 -4.02
CA ILE A 228 2.67 14.32 -5.34
C ILE A 228 4.01 13.61 -5.61
N LYS A 229 5.12 14.12 -5.05
CA LYS A 229 6.46 13.54 -5.22
C LYS A 229 6.77 12.35 -4.31
N HIS A 230 5.84 11.97 -3.43
CA HIS A 230 6.09 10.93 -2.44
C HIS A 230 6.39 9.59 -3.12
N LEU A 231 7.44 8.92 -2.66
CA LEU A 231 7.85 7.60 -3.14
C LEU A 231 7.15 6.52 -2.29
N LEU A 232 6.47 5.58 -2.94
CA LEU A 232 5.79 4.50 -2.25
C LEU A 232 6.23 3.13 -2.78
N LYS A 233 6.30 2.14 -1.89
CA LYS A 233 6.83 0.81 -2.18
C LYS A 233 6.01 0.12 -3.26
N SER A 234 6.73 -0.45 -4.23
CA SER A 234 6.18 -1.27 -5.29
C SER A 234 5.29 -2.41 -4.74
N PRO A 235 4.15 -2.68 -5.39
CA PRO A 235 3.50 -3.99 -5.29
C PRO A 235 4.49 -5.10 -5.67
N PHE A 236 4.28 -6.29 -5.13
CA PHE A 236 5.08 -7.51 -5.30
C PHE A 236 6.54 -7.41 -4.83
N CYS A 237 6.98 -6.31 -4.20
CA CYS A 237 8.29 -6.26 -3.55
C CYS A 237 8.36 -7.21 -2.34
N VAL A 238 9.55 -7.70 -2.02
CA VAL A 238 9.80 -8.47 -0.80
C VAL A 238 10.14 -7.52 0.34
N HIS A 239 9.46 -7.67 1.48
CA HIS A 239 9.75 -6.88 2.67
C HIS A 239 11.03 -7.36 3.36
N SER A 240 11.98 -6.45 3.55
CA SER A 240 13.34 -6.77 3.96
C SER A 240 13.50 -7.36 5.36
N SER A 241 12.53 -7.20 6.26
CA SER A 241 12.58 -7.77 7.62
C SER A 241 11.70 -9.00 7.83
N THR A 242 10.60 -9.11 7.09
CA THR A 242 9.58 -10.17 7.30
C THR A 242 9.59 -11.21 6.20
N THR A 243 10.34 -10.92 5.11
CA THR A 243 10.41 -11.68 3.86
C THR A 243 9.05 -11.90 3.16
N LYS A 244 7.97 -11.30 3.66
CA LYS A 244 6.65 -11.33 3.01
C LYS A 244 6.65 -10.53 1.72
N VAL A 245 5.93 -11.04 0.72
CA VAL A 245 5.71 -10.36 -0.55
C VAL A 245 4.56 -9.37 -0.40
N CYS A 246 4.72 -8.15 -0.94
CA CYS A 246 3.74 -7.08 -0.89
C CYS A 246 2.62 -7.34 -1.91
N VAL A 247 1.69 -8.23 -1.60
CA VAL A 247 0.66 -8.69 -2.54
C VAL A 247 -0.59 -7.81 -2.54
N PRO A 248 -1.27 -7.64 -3.68
CA PRO A 248 -2.62 -7.09 -3.75
C PRO A 248 -3.62 -7.78 -2.81
N LEU A 249 -4.57 -7.04 -2.27
CA LEU A 249 -5.66 -7.56 -1.44
C LEU A 249 -7.00 -7.19 -2.08
N ASP A 250 -7.92 -8.15 -2.11
CA ASP A 250 -9.26 -7.96 -2.66
C ASP A 250 -10.18 -7.35 -1.59
N PRO A 251 -10.68 -6.10 -1.78
CA PRO A 251 -11.59 -5.48 -0.82
C PRO A 251 -12.92 -6.21 -0.69
N GLU A 252 -13.40 -6.92 -1.73
CA GLU A 252 -14.71 -7.59 -1.71
C GLU A 252 -14.69 -8.89 -0.88
N ASN A 253 -13.52 -9.49 -0.71
CA ASN A 253 -13.33 -10.75 0.02
C ASN A 253 -12.49 -10.60 1.29
N ILE A 254 -12.22 -9.35 1.72
CA ILE A 254 -11.24 -9.05 2.77
C ILE A 254 -11.60 -9.61 4.15
N ASP A 255 -12.90 -9.74 4.45
CA ASP A 255 -13.36 -10.22 5.76
C ASP A 255 -12.92 -11.65 6.04
N THR A 256 -12.90 -12.50 5.00
CA THR A 256 -12.47 -13.90 5.08
C THR A 256 -10.96 -14.11 4.93
N PHE A 257 -10.21 -13.05 4.59
CA PHE A 257 -8.76 -13.15 4.40
C PHE A 257 -8.03 -13.39 5.72
N LEU A 258 -7.11 -14.35 5.75
CA LEU A 258 -6.25 -14.68 6.89
C LEU A 258 -4.80 -14.27 6.63
N ILE A 259 -4.11 -13.76 7.65
CA ILE A 259 -2.72 -13.29 7.53
C ILE A 259 -1.74 -14.40 7.15
N GLU A 260 -2.08 -15.65 7.46
CA GLU A 260 -1.28 -16.83 7.11
C GLU A 260 -1.25 -17.10 5.60
N HIS A 261 -2.22 -16.56 4.85
CA HIS A 261 -2.23 -16.63 3.39
C HIS A 261 -1.22 -15.68 2.73
N LEU A 262 -0.66 -14.71 3.48
CA LEU A 262 0.33 -13.77 2.96
C LEU A 262 1.64 -14.51 2.63
N PRO A 263 2.05 -14.55 1.34
CA PRO A 263 3.16 -15.38 0.94
C PRO A 263 4.49 -14.76 1.36
N THR A 264 5.41 -15.60 1.83
CA THR A 264 6.82 -15.25 2.00
C THR A 264 7.60 -15.45 0.71
N LEU A 265 8.79 -14.86 0.63
CA LEU A 265 9.72 -15.09 -0.47
C LEU A 265 9.99 -16.59 -0.63
N GLN A 266 10.16 -17.34 0.47
CA GLN A 266 10.37 -18.78 0.41
C GLN A 266 9.18 -19.51 -0.24
N ASN A 267 7.94 -19.20 0.18
CA ASN A 267 6.75 -19.85 -0.41
C ASN A 267 6.67 -19.63 -1.92
N VAL A 268 7.03 -18.42 -2.37
CA VAL A 268 7.01 -18.04 -3.78
C VAL A 268 8.15 -18.70 -4.56
N MET A 269 9.33 -18.85 -3.95
CA MET A 269 10.46 -19.56 -4.56
C MET A 269 10.17 -21.06 -4.71
N ASP A 270 9.50 -21.66 -3.72
CA ASP A 270 9.12 -23.08 -3.76
C ASP A 270 8.01 -23.32 -4.79
N ASN A 271 7.05 -22.39 -4.90
CA ASN A 271 5.97 -22.47 -5.88
C ASN A 271 5.55 -21.06 -6.35
N PRO A 272 6.04 -20.59 -7.51
CA PRO A 272 5.70 -19.26 -8.04
C PRO A 272 4.21 -19.04 -8.24
N LYS A 273 3.42 -20.11 -8.48
CA LYS A 273 1.95 -20.04 -8.65
C LYS A 273 1.21 -19.57 -7.40
N THR A 274 1.88 -19.54 -6.25
CA THR A 274 1.35 -18.91 -5.03
C THR A 274 0.98 -17.44 -5.27
N LEU A 275 1.60 -16.77 -6.24
CA LEU A 275 1.25 -15.39 -6.63
C LEU A 275 0.04 -15.28 -7.56
N ASP A 276 -0.43 -16.36 -8.19
CA ASP A 276 -1.48 -16.30 -9.21
C ASP A 276 -2.77 -15.62 -8.73
N PRO A 277 -3.31 -15.91 -7.51
CA PRO A 277 -4.51 -15.22 -7.03
C PRO A 277 -4.32 -13.71 -6.91
N TYR A 278 -3.14 -13.29 -6.46
CA TYR A 278 -2.80 -11.89 -6.25
C TYR A 278 -2.53 -11.16 -7.57
N ILE A 279 -1.95 -11.84 -8.55
CA ILE A 279 -1.80 -11.34 -9.92
C ILE A 279 -3.17 -11.18 -10.57
N ARG A 280 -4.12 -12.10 -10.36
CA ARG A 280 -5.49 -11.96 -10.89
C ARG A 280 -6.20 -10.72 -10.35
N ILE A 281 -6.08 -10.42 -9.06
CA ILE A 281 -6.62 -9.19 -8.47
C ILE A 281 -6.01 -7.96 -9.15
N PHE A 282 -4.68 -7.96 -9.34
CA PHE A 282 -3.99 -6.87 -10.03
C PHE A 282 -4.48 -6.70 -11.47
N ASP A 283 -4.58 -7.81 -12.21
CA ASP A 283 -4.97 -7.81 -13.61
C ASP A 283 -6.41 -7.31 -13.77
N GLN A 284 -7.36 -7.77 -12.95
CA GLN A 284 -8.76 -7.33 -13.00
C GLN A 284 -8.95 -5.81 -12.86
N ILE A 285 -8.02 -5.09 -12.22
CA ILE A 285 -8.10 -3.64 -12.03
C ILE A 285 -7.50 -2.88 -13.23
N PHE A 286 -6.49 -3.45 -13.90
CA PHE A 286 -5.66 -2.70 -14.86
C PHE A 286 -5.63 -3.26 -16.29
N PHE A 287 -6.07 -4.49 -16.53
CA PHE A 287 -5.99 -5.21 -17.80
C PHE A 287 -7.28 -5.98 -18.13
#